data_AF-A0A1A0LPJ0-F1
#
_entry.id   AF-A0A1A0LPJ0-F1
#
_cell.length_a   1.000
_cell.length_b   1.000
_cell.length_c   1.000
_cell.angle_alpha   90.00
_cell.angle_beta   90.00
_cell.angle_gamma   90.00
#
_symmetry.space_group_name_H-M   'P 1'
#
loop_
_entity.id
_entity.type
_entity.pdbx_description
1 polymer ?
#
loop_
_entity_poly.entity_id
_entity_poly.type
_entity_poly.pdbx_seq_one_letter_code
_entity_poly.pdbx_strand_id
1 'polypeptide(L)' 'MSTTCRNCVDGLAHCHGTVIVHVGLPAECTDETCALPESEHTLRIDCDVVGCGCAEPAMGLRAAG' A
#
# COMPACT_ATOMS: atom_id res chain seq x y z
N MET A 1 28.38 2.98 4.52
CA MET A 1 27.09 3.18 3.82
C MET A 1 26.52 4.51 4.26
N SER A 2 26.09 5.36 3.32
CA SER A 2 25.43 6.63 3.66
C SER A 2 24.06 6.35 4.28
N THR A 3 23.69 7.08 5.33
CA THR A 3 22.36 7.05 5.95
C THR A 3 21.35 7.92 5.20
N THR A 4 21.78 8.62 4.15
CA THR A 4 20.93 9.55 3.40
C THR A 4 20.37 8.87 2.14
N CYS A 5 19.05 8.92 1.97
CA CYS A 5 18.38 8.47 0.74
C CYS A 5 18.77 9.37 -0.44
N ARG A 6 19.26 8.77 -1.53
CA ARG A 6 19.66 9.50 -2.74
C ARG A 6 18.48 10.23 -3.39
N ASN A 7 17.32 9.59 -3.49
CA ASN A 7 16.13 10.19 -4.08
C ASN A 7 15.66 11.44 -3.32
N CYS A 8 15.83 11.49 -1.98
CA CYS A 8 15.58 12.71 -1.21
C CYS A 8 16.55 13.84 -1.58
N VAL A 9 17.84 13.52 -1.73
CA VAL A 9 18.88 14.50 -2.08
C VAL A 9 18.65 15.06 -3.48
N ASP A 10 18.25 14.19 -4.41
CA ASP A 10 17.97 14.56 -5.80
C ASP A 10 16.57 15.17 -6.00
N GLY A 11 15.75 15.25 -4.94
CA GLY A 11 14.39 15.81 -5.00
C GLY A 11 13.42 15.02 -5.87
N LEU A 12 13.67 13.73 -6.08
CA LEU A 12 12.82 12.86 -6.89
C LEU A 12 11.54 12.51 -6.13
N ALA A 13 10.44 12.34 -6.85
CA ALA A 13 9.23 11.75 -6.29
C ALA A 13 9.55 10.31 -5.84
N HIS A 14 9.28 10.03 -4.56
CA HIS A 14 9.38 8.70 -3.96
C HIS A 14 8.75 8.73 -2.57
N CYS A 15 8.36 7.57 -2.06
CA CYS A 15 7.87 7.40 -0.70
C CYS A 15 8.70 6.35 0.07
N HIS A 16 8.82 6.54 1.39
CA HIS A 16 9.50 5.59 2.30
C HIS A 16 8.51 4.71 3.06
N GLY A 17 7.21 5.01 2.96
CA GLY A 17 6.15 4.16 3.47
C GLY A 17 6.05 2.86 2.68
N THR A 18 5.31 1.91 3.26
CA THR A 18 4.94 0.68 2.57
C THR A 18 3.61 0.90 1.89
N VAL A 19 3.51 0.60 0.59
CA VAL A 19 2.21 0.56 -0.08
C VAL A 19 1.62 -0.84 0.02
N ILE A 20 0.38 -0.91 0.51
CA ILE A 20 -0.44 -2.10 0.64
C ILE A 20 -1.36 -2.17 -0.57
N VAL A 21 -1.32 -3.30 -1.28
CA VAL A 21 -2.09 -3.53 -2.49
C VAL A 21 -3.33 -4.32 -2.13
N HIS A 22 -4.48 -3.65 -2.19
CA HIS A 22 -5.74 -4.28 -1.84
C HIS A 22 -6.37 -5.03 -3.01
N VAL A 23 -7.13 -6.07 -2.69
CA VAL A 23 -7.99 -6.75 -3.66
C VAL A 23 -9.22 -5.89 -3.93
N GLY A 24 -9.32 -5.36 -5.16
CA GLY A 24 -10.50 -4.62 -5.62
C GLY A 24 -10.69 -3.22 -5.02
N LEU A 25 -9.72 -2.73 -4.24
CA LEU A 25 -9.69 -1.39 -3.66
C LEU A 25 -8.41 -0.66 -4.10
N PRO A 26 -8.37 0.68 -4.01
CA PRO A 26 -7.14 1.43 -4.25
C PRO A 26 -6.01 0.97 -3.33
N ALA A 27 -4.77 0.99 -3.82
CA ALA A 27 -3.60 0.76 -2.99
C ALA A 27 -3.47 1.87 -1.92
N GLU A 28 -3.02 1.49 -0.72
CA GLU A 28 -2.94 2.38 0.44
C GLU A 28 -1.49 2.45 0.94
N CYS A 29 -0.97 3.66 1.15
CA CYS A 29 0.30 3.82 1.84
C CYS A 29 0.08 3.77 3.35
N THR A 30 0.99 3.14 4.09
CA THR A 30 0.99 3.16 5.57
C THR A 30 1.19 4.57 6.15
N ASP A 31 1.60 5.54 5.35
CA ASP A 31 1.61 6.96 5.70
C ASP A 31 0.30 7.61 5.24
N GLU A 32 -0.53 8.02 6.22
CA GLU A 32 -1.85 8.64 6.01
C GLU A 32 -1.80 9.97 5.24
N THR A 33 -0.63 10.60 5.15
CA THR A 33 -0.41 11.86 4.44
C THR A 33 0.18 11.67 3.05
N CYS A 34 0.49 10.44 2.65
CA CYS A 34 1.03 10.15 1.33
C CYS A 34 -0.02 10.38 0.23
N ALA A 35 0.34 11.18 -0.77
CA ALA A 35 -0.48 11.45 -1.95
C ALA A 35 0.19 10.97 -3.26
N LEU A 36 1.27 10.19 -3.15
CA LEU A 36 2.02 9.71 -4.31
C LEU A 36 1.38 8.43 -4.88
N PRO A 37 1.48 8.19 -6.21
CA PRO A 37 0.99 6.97 -6.80
C PRO A 37 1.78 5.74 -6.32
N GLU A 38 1.18 4.56 -6.47
CA GLU A 38 1.78 3.27 -6.10
C GLU A 38 3.19 3.10 -6.70
N SER A 39 3.43 3.59 -7.93
CA SER A 39 4.73 3.51 -8.62
C SER A 39 5.89 4.18 -7.89
N GLU A 40 5.60 5.15 -7.01
CA GLU A 40 6.63 5.89 -6.27
C GLU A 40 7.06 5.18 -4.98
N HIS A 41 6.44 4.05 -4.67
CA HIS A 41 6.75 3.25 -3.50
C HIS A 41 7.70 2.13 -3.90
N THR A 42 8.89 2.13 -3.29
CA THR A 42 9.85 1.03 -3.50
C THR A 42 9.39 -0.25 -2.79
N LEU A 43 8.70 -0.12 -1.66
CA LEU A 43 8.20 -1.24 -0.88
C LEU A 43 6.69 -1.40 -1.07
N ARG A 44 6.32 -2.49 -1.75
CA ARG A 44 4.95 -2.87 -2.05
C ARG A 44 4.67 -4.24 -1.45
N ILE A 45 3.55 -4.38 -0.75
CA ILE A 45 3.10 -5.65 -0.16
C ILE A 45 1.64 -5.90 -0.52
N ASP A 46 1.30 -7.15 -0.81
CA ASP A 46 -0.08 -7.55 -1.04
C ASP A 46 -0.86 -7.58 0.28
N CYS A 47 -2.14 -7.22 0.23
CA CYS A 47 -2.96 -7.08 1.45
C CYS A 47 -3.22 -8.41 2.16
N ASP A 48 -3.10 -9.56 1.48
CA ASP A 48 -3.25 -10.88 2.10
C ASP A 48 -2.13 -11.15 3.13
N VAL A 49 -0.92 -10.68 2.84
CA VAL A 49 0.25 -10.80 3.75
C VAL A 49 0.01 -10.03 5.05
N VAL A 50 -0.76 -8.93 4.99
CA VAL A 50 -1.14 -8.11 6.14
C VAL A 50 -2.35 -8.70 6.90
N GLY A 51 -3.06 -9.66 6.31
CA GLY A 51 -4.29 -10.21 6.86
C GLY A 51 -5.49 -9.27 6.69
N CYS A 52 -5.52 -8.46 5.63
CA CYS A 52 -6.65 -7.59 5.35
C CYS A 52 -7.90 -8.40 4.96
N GLY A 53 -9.05 -8.05 5.53
CA GLY A 53 -10.33 -8.71 5.23
C GLY A 53 -10.80 -8.57 3.78
N CYS A 54 -10.22 -7.68 2.98
CA CYS A 54 -10.52 -7.58 1.55
C CYS A 54 -9.97 -8.76 0.71
N ALA A 55 -8.96 -9.48 1.21
CA ALA A 55 -8.45 -10.70 0.57
C ALA A 55 -9.32 -11.94 0.87
N GLU A 56 -10.20 -11.85 1.87
CA GLU A 56 -11.10 -12.95 2.21
C GLU A 56 -12.16 -13.12 1.12
N PRO A 57 -12.45 -14.36 0.69
CA PRO A 57 -13.55 -14.59 -0.24
C PRO A 57 -14.84 -14.08 0.40
N ALA A 58 -15.64 -13.35 -0.38
CA ALA A 58 -16.95 -12.90 0.08
C ALA A 58 -17.78 -14.13 0.47
N MET A 59 -17.82 -14.44 1.77
CA MET A 59 -18.70 -15.45 2.32
C MET A 59 -20.09 -14.87 2.17
N GLY A 60 -20.76 -15.23 1.06
CA GLY A 60 -22.01 -14.62 0.63
C GLY A 60 -22.97 -14.50 1.80
N LEU A 61 -23.21 -13.26 2.23
CA LEU A 61 -24.30 -12.96 3.16
C LEU A 61 -25.57 -13.44 2.47
N ARG A 62 -26.05 -14.62 2.87
CA ARG A 62 -27.44 -14.99 2.64
C ARG A 62 -28.25 -13.90 3.30
N ALA A 63 -28.84 -13.04 2.48
CA ALA A 63 -29.88 -12.13 2.93
C ALA A 63 -30.91 -12.97 3.68
N ALA A 64 -30.98 -12.77 4.99
CA ALA A 64 -32.12 -13.24 5.76
C ALA A 64 -33.31 -12.43 5.23
N GLY A 65 -34.20 -13.12 4.52
CA GLY A 65 -35.51 -12.61 4.13
C GLY A 65 -36.46 -12.52 5.32
#